data_AF-A0A7S3HXL7-F1
#
_entry.id   AF-A0A7S3HXL7-F1
#
_cell.length_a   1.000
_cell.length_b   1.000
_cell.length_c   1.000
_cell.angle_alpha   90.00
_cell.angle_beta   90.00
_cell.angle_gamma   90.00
#
_symmetry.space_group_name_H-M   'P 1'
#
loop_
_entity.id
_entity.type
_entity.pdbx_description
1 polymer ?
#
loop_
_entity_poly.entity_id
_entity_poly.type
_entity_poly.pdbx_seq_one_letter_code
_entity_poly.pdbx_strand_id
1 'polypeptide(L)'
;KFDLRIYVALTSVNPLRLYIYEEGLTRFATCKYSEEGAAGSRKATKFMHLTNFSVNKKNINFVKTNNAEEDGQGSKWSLSALRNALRAQGIDDTAIWKKIEDICIKTVISAEPAMFQAFKQSVPHRDNCFELLGFDILIDSALEPWLIEVNLSCSLGCDSALDQRVKASLVADLLTLTGITPLDKRKQGAEATVFKNPQIGMYYGKVPHPAS
;
A
#
# COMPACT_ATOMS: atom_id res chain seq x y z
N LYS A 1 14.97 8.11 -12.46
CA LYS A 1 14.28 6.85 -12.12
C LYS A 1 13.42 7.07 -10.88
N PHE A 2 12.19 6.59 -10.90
CA PHE A 2 11.31 6.57 -9.74
C PHE A 2 10.54 5.25 -9.72
N ASP A 3 9.96 4.91 -8.58
CA ASP A 3 8.92 3.89 -8.50
C ASP A 3 7.67 4.46 -7.82
N LEU A 4 6.58 3.71 -7.91
CA LEU A 4 5.29 4.06 -7.35
C LEU A 4 4.96 3.10 -6.22
N ARG A 5 4.57 3.65 -5.08
CA ARG A 5 3.87 2.94 -4.02
C ARG A 5 2.38 3.16 -4.21
N ILE A 6 1.68 2.11 -4.63
CA ILE A 6 0.23 2.05 -4.73
C ILE A 6 -0.32 1.29 -3.53
N TYR A 7 -1.39 1.78 -2.92
CA TYR A 7 -2.04 1.14 -1.79
C TYR A 7 -3.29 0.41 -2.25
N VAL A 8 -3.41 -0.87 -1.89
CA VAL A 8 -4.57 -1.71 -2.25
C VAL A 8 -5.12 -2.35 -1.00
N ALA A 9 -6.37 -2.06 -0.66
CA ALA A 9 -7.08 -2.69 0.46
C ALA A 9 -7.83 -3.92 -0.03
N LEU A 10 -7.62 -5.06 0.63
CA LEU A 10 -8.38 -6.30 0.43
C LEU A 10 -9.30 -6.48 1.64
N THR A 11 -10.61 -6.27 1.47
CA THR A 11 -11.58 -6.33 2.59
C THR A 11 -12.35 -7.64 2.63
N SER A 12 -12.30 -8.43 1.56
CA SER A 12 -12.90 -9.76 1.53
C SER A 12 -12.23 -10.62 0.46
N VAL A 13 -12.04 -11.90 0.76
CA VAL A 13 -11.56 -12.91 -0.19
C VAL A 13 -12.74 -13.65 -0.84
N ASN A 14 -13.89 -13.75 -0.16
CA ASN A 14 -15.09 -14.38 -0.71
C ASN A 14 -16.39 -13.66 -0.26
N PRO A 15 -17.05 -12.90 -1.15
CA PRO A 15 -16.61 -12.60 -2.52
C PRO A 15 -15.35 -11.73 -2.51
N LEU A 16 -14.47 -11.89 -3.51
CA LEU A 16 -13.26 -11.08 -3.62
C LEU A 16 -13.60 -9.58 -3.74
N ARG A 17 -13.09 -8.76 -2.83
CA ARG A 17 -13.27 -7.30 -2.81
C ARG A 17 -11.94 -6.61 -2.54
N LEU A 18 -11.43 -5.94 -3.57
CA LEU A 18 -10.26 -5.09 -3.47
C LEU A 18 -10.57 -3.64 -3.83
N TYR A 19 -9.85 -2.70 -3.24
CA TYR A 19 -9.98 -1.26 -3.43
C TYR A 19 -8.58 -0.69 -3.65
N ILE A 20 -8.40 0.06 -4.73
CA ILE A 20 -7.14 0.73 -5.04
C ILE A 20 -7.28 2.17 -4.54
N TYR A 21 -6.36 2.62 -3.70
CA TYR A 21 -6.40 3.99 -3.19
C TYR A 21 -6.01 4.97 -4.29
N GLU A 22 -6.73 6.07 -4.39
CA GLU A 22 -6.50 7.09 -5.43
C GLU A 22 -5.16 7.81 -5.27
N GLU A 23 -4.66 7.85 -4.03
CA GLU A 23 -3.35 8.42 -3.69
C GLU A 23 -2.28 7.37 -3.44
N GLY A 24 -1.03 7.84 -3.48
CA GLY A 24 0.14 6.99 -3.31
C GLY A 24 1.40 7.82 -3.12
N LEU A 25 2.55 7.16 -3.18
CA LEU A 25 3.85 7.84 -3.09
C LEU A 25 4.71 7.51 -4.29
N THR A 26 5.21 8.55 -4.94
CA THR A 26 6.25 8.45 -5.97
C THR A 26 7.60 8.63 -5.29
N ARG A 27 8.53 7.67 -5.43
CA ARG A 27 9.84 7.73 -4.78
C ARG A 27 10.94 7.84 -5.83
N PHE A 28 11.68 8.94 -5.80
CA PHE A 28 12.75 9.20 -6.76
C PHE A 28 14.10 8.67 -6.26
N ALA A 29 14.89 8.14 -7.19
CA ALA A 29 16.31 7.91 -6.95
C ALA A 29 17.04 9.26 -6.75
N THR A 30 18.02 9.29 -5.86
CA THR A 30 18.76 10.52 -5.51
C THR A 30 19.96 10.81 -6.43
N CYS A 31 20.27 9.88 -7.33
CA CYS A 31 21.26 10.06 -8.39
C CYS A 31 20.58 9.95 -9.77
N LYS A 32 21.02 10.76 -10.73
CA LYS A 32 20.58 10.65 -12.13
C LYS A 32 20.93 9.26 -12.66
N TYR A 33 20.00 8.68 -13.41
CA TYR A 33 20.17 7.37 -14.02
C TYR A 33 21.14 7.46 -15.21
N SER A 34 22.07 6.50 -15.30
CA SER A 34 22.92 6.26 -16.48
C SER A 34 23.02 4.76 -16.68
N GLU A 35 22.90 4.30 -17.93
CA GLU A 35 23.11 2.91 -18.33
C GLU A 35 24.58 2.49 -18.19
N GLU A 36 25.51 3.44 -18.23
CA GLU A 36 26.96 3.26 -18.10
C GLU A 36 27.40 3.10 -16.62
N GLY A 37 26.43 2.99 -15.71
CA GLY A 37 26.53 3.07 -14.24
C GLY A 37 27.43 2.08 -13.50
N ALA A 38 28.26 1.31 -14.19
CA ALA A 38 29.30 0.46 -13.62
C ALA A 38 30.67 1.16 -13.50
N ALA A 39 30.84 2.39 -14.00
CA ALA A 39 32.12 3.12 -13.94
C ALA A 39 32.34 3.94 -12.65
N GLY A 40 31.36 3.98 -11.73
CA GLY A 40 31.39 4.74 -10.47
C GLY A 40 31.46 3.87 -9.20
N SER A 41 31.63 4.49 -8.02
CA SER A 41 31.69 3.73 -6.76
C SER A 41 30.37 3.01 -6.43
N ARG A 42 30.44 1.81 -5.86
CA ARG A 42 29.29 0.95 -5.47
C ARG A 42 28.21 1.67 -4.64
N LYS A 43 28.57 2.73 -3.90
CA LYS A 43 27.62 3.59 -3.16
C LYS A 43 26.76 4.44 -4.10
N ALA A 44 27.34 5.04 -5.14
CA ALA A 44 26.61 5.84 -6.13
C ALA A 44 25.64 4.98 -6.95
N THR A 45 26.08 3.76 -7.34
CA THR A 45 25.26 2.77 -8.03
C THR A 45 24.01 2.38 -7.22
N LYS A 46 24.13 2.27 -5.89
CA LYS A 46 23.00 1.92 -5.01
C LYS A 46 21.91 3.01 -4.94
N PHE A 47 22.29 4.29 -4.86
CA PHE A 47 21.36 5.42 -4.82
C PHE A 47 20.77 5.80 -6.19
N MET A 48 21.28 5.19 -7.26
CA MET A 48 20.82 5.34 -8.64
C MET A 48 19.79 4.26 -9.03
N HIS A 49 20.04 2.99 -8.66
CA HIS A 49 19.18 1.88 -9.08
C HIS A 49 18.07 1.55 -8.07
N LEU A 50 18.30 1.78 -6.77
CA LEU A 50 17.29 1.59 -5.74
C LEU A 50 16.56 2.90 -5.48
N THR A 51 15.24 2.84 -5.51
CA THR A 51 14.30 3.95 -5.26
C THR A 51 13.73 3.89 -3.85
N ASN A 52 13.99 2.82 -3.08
CA ASN A 52 13.51 2.66 -1.71
C ASN A 52 13.92 3.87 -0.85
N PHE A 53 12.95 4.42 -0.12
CA PHE A 53 13.16 5.56 0.77
C PHE A 53 14.18 5.26 1.87
N SER A 54 14.16 4.05 2.45
CA SER A 54 15.10 3.62 3.51
C SER A 54 16.57 3.69 3.08
N VAL A 55 16.82 3.54 1.77
CA VAL A 55 18.12 3.71 1.15
C VAL A 55 18.35 5.19 0.87
N ASN A 56 17.51 5.82 0.04
CA ASN A 56 17.74 7.17 -0.47
C ASN A 56 17.75 8.27 0.60
N LYS A 57 17.04 8.10 1.73
CA LYS A 57 17.05 9.08 2.83
C LYS A 57 18.43 9.30 3.46
N LYS A 58 19.38 8.40 3.22
CA LYS A 58 20.76 8.48 3.72
C LYS A 58 21.70 9.22 2.75
N ASN A 59 21.24 9.60 1.56
CA ASN A 59 22.03 10.35 0.59
C ASN A 59 21.96 11.86 0.91
N ILE A 60 23.08 12.57 0.77
CA ILE A 60 23.15 14.02 0.94
C ILE A 60 22.29 14.78 -0.07
N ASN A 61 22.03 14.19 -1.24
CA ASN A 61 21.18 14.77 -2.28
C ASN A 61 19.68 14.51 -2.05
N PHE A 62 19.30 13.88 -0.93
CA PHE A 62 17.90 13.64 -0.62
C PHE A 62 17.21 14.94 -0.22
N VAL A 63 16.35 15.45 -1.10
CA VAL A 63 15.57 16.67 -0.83
C VAL A 63 14.26 16.25 -0.18
N LYS A 64 14.15 16.52 1.12
CA LYS A 64 12.90 16.35 1.87
C LYS A 64 11.91 17.43 1.49
N THR A 65 10.72 17.01 1.08
CA THR A 65 9.55 17.88 1.01
C THR A 65 9.05 18.12 2.43
N ASN A 66 9.48 19.25 3.02
CA ASN A 66 9.14 19.59 4.41
C ASN A 66 7.78 20.29 4.52
N ASN A 67 7.29 20.87 3.43
CA ASN A 67 5.98 21.52 3.36
C ASN A 67 5.06 20.76 2.40
N ALA A 68 3.82 20.48 2.82
CA ALA A 68 2.85 19.76 1.98
C ALA A 68 2.41 20.57 0.74
N GLU A 69 2.60 21.89 0.75
CA GLU A 69 2.36 22.78 -0.39
C GLU A 69 3.46 22.71 -1.47
N GLU A 70 4.60 22.10 -1.17
CA GLU A 70 5.71 21.85 -2.11
C GLU A 70 5.63 20.46 -2.75
N ASP A 71 4.44 19.86 -2.78
CA ASP A 71 4.21 18.60 -3.47
C ASP A 71 4.54 18.71 -4.96
N GLY A 72 5.20 17.70 -5.51
CA GLY A 72 5.82 17.81 -6.84
C GLY A 72 7.24 18.39 -6.84
N GLN A 73 7.84 18.64 -5.67
CA GLN A 73 9.25 19.04 -5.53
C GLN A 73 10.01 18.07 -4.62
N GLY A 74 11.30 17.88 -4.91
CA GLY A 74 12.19 17.02 -4.12
C GLY A 74 12.15 15.54 -4.50
N SER A 75 12.55 14.66 -3.58
CA SER A 75 12.79 13.22 -3.85
C SER A 75 11.59 12.30 -3.55
N LYS A 76 10.45 12.86 -3.14
CA LYS A 76 9.21 12.12 -2.89
C LYS A 76 8.01 12.99 -3.23
N TRP A 77 7.12 12.51 -4.09
CA TRP A 77 5.89 13.24 -4.48
C TRP A 77 4.66 12.40 -4.14
N SER A 78 3.49 13.03 -4.03
CA SER A 78 2.22 12.31 -4.10
C SER A 78 2.03 11.66 -5.48
N LEU A 79 1.04 10.77 -5.57
CA LEU A 79 0.68 10.20 -6.85
C LEU A 79 0.00 11.26 -7.73
N SER A 80 -0.87 12.11 -7.16
CA SER A 80 -1.49 13.22 -7.90
C SER A 80 -0.48 14.20 -8.47
N ALA A 81 0.58 14.54 -7.73
CA ALA A 81 1.63 15.43 -8.23
C ALA A 81 2.35 14.84 -9.45
N LEU A 82 2.66 13.53 -9.42
CA LEU A 82 3.21 12.86 -10.61
C LEU A 82 2.23 12.89 -11.79
N ARG A 83 0.95 12.59 -11.56
CA ARG A 83 -0.08 12.62 -12.61
C ARG A 83 -0.23 14.01 -13.23
N ASN A 84 -0.20 15.06 -12.41
CA ASN A 84 -0.21 16.45 -12.88
C ASN A 84 1.03 16.73 -13.75
N ALA A 85 2.22 16.28 -13.33
CA ALA A 85 3.46 16.48 -14.07
C ALA A 85 3.46 15.76 -15.43
N LEU A 86 2.93 14.53 -15.51
CA LEU A 86 2.77 13.79 -16.77
C LEU A 86 1.82 14.52 -17.72
N ARG A 87 0.66 14.97 -17.22
CA ARG A 87 -0.31 15.74 -18.02
C ARG A 87 0.27 17.06 -18.53
N ALA A 88 1.06 17.76 -17.71
CA ALA A 88 1.75 18.97 -18.11
C ALA A 88 2.78 18.74 -19.25
N GLN A 89 3.28 17.51 -19.41
CA GLN A 89 4.16 17.10 -20.51
C GLN A 89 3.39 16.56 -21.73
N GLY A 90 2.06 16.62 -21.71
CA GLY A 90 1.21 16.10 -22.79
C GLY A 90 1.05 14.58 -22.79
N ILE A 91 1.42 13.90 -21.70
CA ILE A 91 1.25 12.45 -21.54
C ILE A 91 -0.14 12.17 -20.97
N ASP A 92 -0.90 11.28 -21.63
CA ASP A 92 -2.16 10.76 -21.09
C ASP A 92 -1.88 9.74 -19.97
N ASP A 93 -2.06 10.17 -18.72
CA ASP A 93 -1.90 9.32 -17.55
C ASP A 93 -3.03 8.29 -17.40
N THR A 94 -4.18 8.48 -18.04
CA THR A 94 -5.34 7.60 -17.92
C THR A 94 -5.02 6.18 -18.37
N ALA A 95 -4.33 6.05 -19.50
CA ALA A 95 -3.94 4.75 -20.04
C ALA A 95 -2.95 4.01 -19.12
N ILE A 96 -2.01 4.74 -18.53
CA ILE A 96 -1.02 4.20 -17.60
C ILE A 96 -1.71 3.69 -16.33
N TRP A 97 -2.64 4.47 -15.77
CA TRP A 97 -3.32 4.09 -14.52
C TRP A 97 -4.26 2.91 -14.70
N LYS A 98 -4.95 2.79 -15.85
CA LYS A 98 -5.74 1.59 -16.17
C LYS A 98 -4.89 0.32 -16.20
N LYS A 99 -3.66 0.41 -16.74
CA LYS A 99 -2.71 -0.71 -16.72
C LYS A 99 -2.24 -1.04 -15.30
N ILE A 100 -2.01 -0.02 -14.47
CA ILE A 100 -1.67 -0.20 -13.05
C ILE A 100 -2.82 -0.89 -12.29
N GLU A 101 -4.05 -0.46 -12.51
CA GLU A 101 -5.24 -1.09 -11.91
C GLU A 101 -5.36 -2.56 -12.32
N ASP A 102 -5.18 -2.85 -13.61
CA ASP A 102 -5.20 -4.19 -14.16
C ASP A 102 -4.09 -5.09 -13.56
N ILE A 103 -2.88 -4.56 -13.38
CA ILE A 103 -1.78 -5.24 -12.67
C ILE A 103 -2.21 -5.60 -11.24
N CYS A 104 -2.75 -4.64 -10.48
CA CYS A 104 -3.20 -4.87 -9.11
C CYS A 104 -4.28 -5.96 -9.04
N ILE A 105 -5.29 -5.87 -9.89
CA ILE A 105 -6.41 -6.82 -9.95
C ILE A 105 -5.91 -8.23 -10.29
N LYS A 106 -5.15 -8.36 -11.39
CA LYS A 106 -4.63 -9.67 -11.84
C LYS A 106 -3.70 -10.32 -10.81
N THR A 107 -2.88 -9.52 -10.14
CA THR A 107 -2.00 -10.00 -9.08
C THR A 107 -2.80 -10.58 -7.92
N VAL A 108 -3.82 -9.87 -7.43
CA VAL A 108 -4.67 -10.35 -6.34
C VAL A 108 -5.46 -11.60 -6.75
N ILE A 109 -6.04 -11.60 -7.96
CA ILE A 109 -6.75 -12.77 -8.52
C ILE A 109 -5.82 -13.99 -8.58
N SER A 110 -4.56 -13.82 -8.99
CA SER A 110 -3.62 -14.94 -9.06
C SER A 110 -3.34 -15.59 -7.70
N ALA A 111 -3.43 -14.83 -6.62
CA ALA A 111 -3.24 -15.29 -5.25
C ALA A 111 -4.54 -15.73 -4.56
N GLU A 112 -5.71 -15.39 -5.12
CA GLU A 112 -7.02 -15.63 -4.52
C GLU A 112 -7.27 -17.09 -4.13
N PRO A 113 -6.97 -18.11 -4.97
CA PRO A 113 -7.27 -19.49 -4.60
C PRO A 113 -6.52 -19.94 -3.36
N ALA A 114 -5.24 -19.55 -3.22
CA ALA A 114 -4.42 -19.87 -2.06
C ALA A 114 -4.91 -19.13 -0.81
N MET A 115 -5.25 -17.85 -0.94
CA MET A 115 -5.83 -17.06 0.14
C MET A 115 -7.17 -17.63 0.61
N PHE A 116 -8.03 -18.04 -0.32
CA PHE A 116 -9.35 -18.58 -0.02
C PHE A 116 -9.28 -19.91 0.73
N GLN A 117 -8.36 -20.80 0.35
CA GLN A 117 -8.15 -22.07 1.08
C GLN A 117 -7.69 -21.82 2.53
N ALA A 118 -6.71 -20.93 2.73
CA ALA A 118 -6.25 -20.56 4.06
C ALA A 118 -7.36 -19.87 4.88
N PHE A 119 -8.12 -18.99 4.23
CA PHE A 119 -9.25 -18.28 4.80
C PHE A 119 -10.31 -19.26 5.33
N LYS A 120 -10.72 -20.24 4.51
CA LYS A 120 -11.72 -21.25 4.86
C LYS A 120 -11.31 -22.12 6.05
N GLN A 121 -10.01 -22.37 6.22
CA GLN A 121 -9.48 -23.21 7.29
C GLN A 121 -9.32 -22.45 8.61
N SER A 122 -8.94 -21.17 8.54
CA SER A 122 -8.43 -20.43 9.71
C SER A 122 -9.32 -19.29 10.17
N VAL A 123 -10.27 -18.82 9.36
CA VAL A 123 -11.03 -17.60 9.64
C VAL A 123 -12.50 -17.93 9.96
N PRO A 124 -12.97 -17.67 11.20
CA PRO A 124 -14.33 -18.01 11.61
C PRO A 124 -15.45 -17.25 10.90
N HIS A 125 -15.17 -16.02 10.44
CA HIS A 125 -16.15 -15.17 9.78
C HIS A 125 -15.52 -14.32 8.68
N ARG A 126 -16.21 -14.18 7.54
CA ARG A 126 -15.74 -13.48 6.33
C ARG A 126 -15.26 -12.05 6.54
N ASP A 127 -15.80 -11.36 7.54
CA ASP A 127 -15.50 -9.95 7.83
C ASP A 127 -14.40 -9.78 8.90
N ASN A 128 -13.76 -10.87 9.34
CA ASN A 128 -12.73 -10.81 10.39
C ASN A 128 -11.32 -10.48 9.86
N CYS A 129 -11.14 -10.44 8.54
CA CYS A 129 -9.85 -10.19 7.93
C CYS A 129 -9.97 -9.10 6.88
N PHE A 130 -9.06 -8.14 6.95
CA PHE A 130 -8.76 -7.22 5.87
C PHE A 130 -7.23 -7.00 5.86
N GLU A 131 -6.69 -6.64 4.70
CA GLU A 131 -5.25 -6.40 4.55
C GLU A 131 -5.02 -5.14 3.71
N LEU A 132 -4.01 -4.35 4.07
CA LEU A 132 -3.53 -3.22 3.28
C LEU A 132 -2.21 -3.59 2.60
N LEU A 133 -2.27 -3.81 1.29
CA LEU A 133 -1.13 -4.16 0.46
C LEU A 133 -0.45 -2.91 -0.10
N GLY A 134 0.88 -2.92 -0.13
CA GLY A 134 1.70 -1.92 -0.80
C GLY A 134 2.32 -2.47 -2.08
N PHE A 135 1.79 -2.08 -3.23
CA PHE A 135 2.31 -2.45 -4.55
C PHE A 135 3.44 -1.51 -4.94
N ASP A 136 4.59 -2.07 -5.31
CA ASP A 136 5.72 -1.33 -5.86
C ASP A 136 5.75 -1.52 -7.37
N ILE A 137 5.48 -0.43 -8.10
CA ILE A 137 5.35 -0.43 -9.57
C ILE A 137 6.40 0.49 -10.18
N LEU A 138 7.04 0.02 -11.25
CA LEU A 138 8.00 0.80 -12.03
C LEU A 138 7.39 1.16 -13.39
N ILE A 139 7.50 2.41 -13.82
CA ILE A 139 7.14 2.82 -15.18
C ILE A 139 8.43 2.91 -16.00
N ASP A 140 8.44 2.28 -17.17
CA ASP A 140 9.58 2.33 -18.10
C ASP A 140 9.52 3.52 -19.07
N SER A 141 10.49 3.60 -19.98
CA SER A 141 10.57 4.67 -20.98
C SER A 141 9.47 4.62 -22.05
N ALA A 142 8.82 3.47 -22.24
CA ALA A 142 7.67 3.28 -23.12
C ALA A 142 6.33 3.58 -22.40
N LEU A 143 6.39 4.06 -21.14
CA LEU A 143 5.24 4.30 -20.28
C LEU A 143 4.47 3.02 -19.92
N GLU A 144 5.14 1.86 -19.95
CA GLU A 144 4.58 0.60 -19.48
C GLU A 144 4.84 0.43 -17.98
N PRO A 145 3.80 0.16 -17.17
CA PRO A 145 3.96 -0.17 -15.76
C PRO A 145 4.33 -1.64 -15.55
N TRP A 146 5.23 -1.89 -14.61
CA TRP A 146 5.74 -3.21 -14.25
C TRP A 146 5.64 -3.44 -12.75
N LEU A 147 5.02 -4.54 -12.34
CA LEU A 147 5.01 -4.96 -10.95
C LEU A 147 6.42 -5.40 -10.52
N ILE A 148 6.92 -4.83 -9.42
CA ILE A 148 8.20 -5.22 -8.82
C ILE A 148 7.99 -6.13 -7.62
N GLU A 149 7.16 -5.71 -6.67
CA GLU A 149 6.84 -6.49 -5.48
C GLU A 149 5.49 -6.06 -4.87
N VAL A 150 4.93 -6.95 -4.04
CA VAL A 150 3.76 -6.67 -3.20
C VAL A 150 4.17 -6.82 -1.74
N ASN A 151 4.03 -5.74 -0.99
CA ASN A 151 4.36 -5.67 0.43
C ASN A 151 3.11 -5.86 1.28
N LEU A 152 3.06 -6.92 2.09
CA LEU A 152 2.01 -7.12 3.11
C LEU A 152 2.14 -6.08 4.24
N SER A 153 3.35 -5.92 4.78
CA SER A 153 3.64 -4.90 5.80
C SER A 153 4.10 -3.59 5.18
N CYS A 154 3.21 -2.91 4.45
CA CYS A 154 3.55 -1.61 3.88
C CYS A 154 3.89 -0.58 4.99
N SER A 155 5.00 0.15 4.84
CA SER A 155 5.44 1.08 5.88
C SER A 155 4.48 2.27 6.04
N LEU A 156 3.85 2.38 7.20
CA LEU A 156 2.97 3.48 7.59
C LEU A 156 3.67 4.59 8.39
N GLY A 157 5.01 4.56 8.51
CA GLY A 157 5.76 5.61 9.19
C GLY A 157 5.65 6.96 8.48
N CYS A 158 5.47 8.03 9.25
CA CYS A 158 5.30 9.40 8.73
C CYS A 158 6.57 10.21 8.97
N ASP A 159 7.51 10.17 8.03
CA ASP A 159 8.81 10.87 8.14
C ASP A 159 8.77 12.29 7.52
N SER A 160 7.67 12.66 6.84
CA SER A 160 7.42 13.99 6.28
C SER A 160 5.94 14.39 6.36
N ALA A 161 5.65 15.68 6.18
CA ALA A 161 4.28 16.19 6.11
C ALA A 161 3.47 15.54 4.98
N LEU A 162 4.11 15.24 3.84
CA LEU A 162 3.51 14.50 2.73
C LEU A 162 3.13 13.07 3.15
N ASP A 163 4.03 12.34 3.83
CA ASP A 163 3.72 10.99 4.32
C ASP A 163 2.53 11.04 5.28
N GLN A 164 2.50 12.02 6.19
CA GLN A 164 1.39 12.18 7.13
C GLN A 164 0.06 12.44 6.42
N ARG A 165 0.04 13.35 5.43
CA ARG A 165 -1.17 13.67 4.67
C ARG A 165 -1.72 12.43 3.95
N VAL A 166 -0.89 11.71 3.19
CA VAL A 166 -1.34 10.56 2.41
C VAL A 166 -1.72 9.39 3.31
N LYS A 167 -0.87 9.05 4.30
CA LYS A 167 -1.05 7.84 5.10
C LYS A 167 -2.11 7.98 6.19
N ALA A 168 -2.27 9.17 6.78
CA ALA A 168 -3.32 9.38 7.78
C ALA A 168 -4.71 9.25 7.14
N SER A 169 -4.92 9.88 5.97
CA SER A 169 -6.16 9.72 5.20
C SER A 169 -6.37 8.27 4.77
N LEU A 170 -5.35 7.61 4.22
CA LEU A 170 -5.42 6.20 3.85
C LEU A 170 -5.89 5.30 5.01
N VAL A 171 -5.30 5.47 6.20
CA VAL A 171 -5.66 4.65 7.37
C VAL A 171 -7.06 4.99 7.87
N ALA A 172 -7.45 6.27 7.91
CA ALA A 172 -8.79 6.68 8.31
C ALA A 172 -9.85 6.11 7.35
N ASP A 173 -9.61 6.19 6.04
CA ASP A 173 -10.49 5.66 5.00
C ASP A 173 -10.55 4.13 5.07
N LEU A 174 -9.42 3.44 5.28
CA LEU A 174 -9.38 1.99 5.45
C LEU A 174 -10.20 1.52 6.66
N LEU A 175 -10.06 2.18 7.81
CA LEU A 175 -10.81 1.82 9.02
C LEU A 175 -12.32 2.10 8.85
N THR A 176 -12.66 3.16 8.12
CA THR A 176 -14.05 3.47 7.77
C THR A 176 -14.62 2.43 6.80
N LEU A 177 -13.85 2.07 5.77
CA LEU A 177 -14.22 1.10 4.74
C LEU A 177 -14.43 -0.31 5.31
N THR A 178 -13.59 -0.72 6.26
CA THR A 178 -13.67 -2.03 6.92
C THR A 178 -14.79 -2.11 7.95
N GLY A 179 -15.41 -0.98 8.30
CA GLY A 179 -16.62 -0.96 9.14
C GLY A 179 -16.38 -1.45 10.56
N ILE A 180 -15.17 -1.27 11.11
CA ILE A 180 -14.84 -1.68 12.47
C ILE A 180 -15.79 -0.98 13.44
N THR A 181 -16.74 -1.74 13.96
CA THR A 181 -17.72 -1.23 14.91
C THR A 181 -17.13 -1.33 16.31
N PRO A 182 -17.10 -0.24 17.10
CA PRO A 182 -16.65 -0.30 18.48
C PRO A 182 -17.47 -1.33 19.25
N LEU A 183 -16.80 -2.11 20.09
CA LEU A 183 -17.46 -3.07 20.97
C LEU A 183 -18.37 -2.31 21.95
N ASP A 184 -19.69 -2.42 21.79
CA ASP A 184 -20.65 -1.80 22.70
C ASP A 184 -20.70 -2.58 24.02
N LYS A 185 -19.90 -2.15 25.00
CA LYS A 185 -19.80 -2.77 26.33
C LYS A 185 -21.16 -2.84 27.05
N ARG A 186 -22.14 -2.00 26.69
CA ARG A 186 -23.49 -2.00 27.30
C ARG A 186 -24.36 -3.16 26.79
N LYS A 187 -24.04 -3.72 25.62
CA LYS A 187 -24.73 -4.90 25.05
C LYS A 187 -24.14 -6.23 25.51
N GLN A 188 -23.09 -6.23 26.35
CA GLN A 188 -22.55 -7.43 27.00
C GLN A 188 -23.40 -7.94 28.18
N GLY A 189 -24.73 -7.79 28.10
CA GLY A 189 -25.65 -8.41 29.05
C GLY A 189 -25.70 -9.92 28.83
N ALA A 190 -25.28 -10.67 29.84
CA ALA A 190 -25.54 -12.08 30.17
C ALA A 190 -24.94 -13.25 29.35
N GLU A 191 -24.40 -13.11 28.13
CA GLU A 191 -23.88 -14.28 27.36
C GLU A 191 -22.57 -14.03 26.58
N ALA A 192 -21.61 -13.31 27.15
CA ALA A 192 -20.28 -13.21 26.54
C ALA A 192 -19.39 -14.37 26.99
N THR A 193 -19.26 -15.42 26.16
CA THR A 193 -18.24 -16.45 26.38
C THR A 193 -16.86 -15.86 26.09
N VAL A 194 -16.02 -15.77 27.10
CA VAL A 194 -14.64 -15.26 26.97
C VAL A 194 -13.76 -16.39 26.43
N PHE A 195 -13.29 -16.27 25.20
CA PHE A 195 -12.27 -17.17 24.67
C PHE A 195 -10.88 -16.62 25.02
N LYS A 196 -10.19 -17.30 25.94
CA LYS A 196 -8.77 -17.04 26.24
C LYS A 196 -7.90 -17.92 25.35
N ASN A 197 -7.29 -17.34 24.31
CA ASN A 197 -6.17 -17.97 23.64
C ASN A 197 -4.86 -17.39 24.23
N PRO A 198 -4.02 -18.20 24.92
CA PRO A 198 -2.81 -17.71 25.57
C PRO A 198 -1.78 -17.06 24.62
N GLN A 199 -1.90 -17.25 23.29
CA GLN A 199 -0.97 -16.69 22.31
C GLN A 199 -1.49 -15.41 21.60
N ILE A 200 -2.80 -15.13 21.62
CA ILE A 200 -3.42 -14.11 20.73
C ILE A 200 -4.30 -13.10 21.51
N GLY A 201 -4.41 -13.24 22.83
CA GLY A 201 -5.21 -12.33 23.65
C GLY A 201 -6.69 -12.75 23.76
N MET A 202 -7.50 -11.87 24.38
CA MET A 202 -8.91 -12.15 24.68
C MET A 202 -9.83 -11.73 23.53
N TYR A 203 -10.67 -12.65 23.05
CA TYR A 203 -11.72 -12.35 22.07
C TYR A 203 -13.11 -12.48 22.70
N TYR A 204 -14.02 -11.60 22.29
CA TYR A 204 -15.45 -11.65 22.62
C TYR A 204 -16.25 -12.04 21.38
N GLY A 205 -17.05 -13.10 21.45
CA GLY A 205 -17.92 -13.53 20.34
C GLY A 205 -19.06 -14.43 20.82
N LYS A 206 -20.16 -14.47 20.07
CA LYS A 206 -21.23 -15.46 20.26
C LYS A 206 -20.85 -16.76 19.54
N VAL A 207 -21.04 -17.89 20.20
CA VAL A 207 -20.89 -19.22 19.59
C VAL A 207 -21.95 -19.37 18.50
N PRO A 208 -21.61 -19.72 17.24
CA PRO A 208 -22.61 -20.17 16.30
C PRO A 208 -23.13 -21.52 16.80
N HIS A 209 -24.41 -21.60 17.16
CA HIS A 209 -25.05 -22.89 17.35
C HIS A 209 -24.94 -23.69 16.05
N PRO A 210 -24.54 -24.98 16.10
CA PRO A 210 -24.68 -25.84 14.93
C PRO A 210 -26.17 -25.99 14.64
N ALA A 211 -26.61 -25.50 13.48
CA ALA A 211 -27.94 -25.80 12.98
C ALA A 211 -28.02 -27.32 12.73
N SER A 212 -29.05 -27.93 13.30
CA SER A 212 -29.48 -29.31 13.03
C SER A 212 -30.29 -29.38 11.76
#